data_AF-A0A1F6TED1-F1
#
_entry.id   AF-A0A1F6TED1-F1
#
_cell.length_a   1.000
_cell.length_b   1.000
_cell.length_c   1.000
_cell.angle_alpha   90.00
_cell.angle_beta   90.00
_cell.angle_gamma   90.00
#
_symmetry.space_group_name_H-M   'P 1'
#
loop_
_entity.id
_entity.type
_entity.pdbx_description
1 polymer ?
#
loop_
_entity_poly.entity_id
_entity_poly.type
_entity_poly.pdbx_seq_one_letter_code
_entity_poly.pdbx_strand_id
1 'polypeptide(L)'
;MMTLNARAEILLKTLIERYIADGQPVGSRTLARQAGLELSPATVRNVMADLEGLGLIAAPHTSAGRVPTQRGYRVFIDTLLKVRPLDSAEVRKLKHELRSNQDPKQLIEAASHILSDVSKLAGIVMVPRREEQVSFRHIDFLGLGARRVLVILVTHDGQVHNRLISTDREYSAAELVQAANYFNATYAGVDMTGVAQALVGDMQQASEDMQRIMRLAVEMAHQAFQPEREKGDDIVVSGEANLMDFPELGDIRTLRRLFDAFNAKRDLLHLLDRCMRTAGVKIFIGAESGYKALEECSVVTAPYSADGQVVGTLGVVGPTRMSYEHVIPVVDITAKLLSAALSGPEPARESLESRGG
;
A
#
# COMPACT_ATOMS: atom_id res chain seq x y z
N MET A 1 18.78 12.29 -17.67
CA MET A 1 19.24 12.36 -16.26
C MET A 1 20.04 13.64 -16.10
N MET A 2 19.66 14.53 -15.17
CA MET A 2 20.48 15.68 -14.80
C MET A 2 21.71 15.17 -14.06
N THR A 3 22.90 15.37 -14.62
CA THR A 3 24.15 14.94 -14.00
C THR A 3 24.58 16.01 -13.00
N LEU A 4 24.35 15.74 -11.71
CA LEU A 4 24.97 16.54 -10.65
C LEU A 4 26.49 16.32 -10.71
N ASN A 5 27.27 17.36 -10.44
CA ASN A 5 28.70 17.15 -10.25
C ASN A 5 28.95 16.52 -8.87
N ALA A 6 30.07 15.82 -8.71
CA ALA A 6 30.40 15.10 -7.47
C ALA A 6 30.37 15.99 -6.21
N ARG A 7 30.70 17.29 -6.34
CA ARG A 7 30.66 18.24 -5.21
C ARG A 7 29.22 18.54 -4.79
N ALA A 8 28.34 18.77 -5.76
CA ALA A 8 26.92 19.01 -5.53
C ALA A 8 26.23 17.77 -4.95
N GLU A 9 26.60 16.56 -5.39
CA GLU A 9 26.14 15.30 -4.81
C GLU A 9 26.54 15.17 -3.34
N ILE A 10 27.82 15.40 -3.01
CA ILE A 10 28.29 15.36 -1.61
C ILE A 10 27.54 16.39 -0.76
N LEU A 11 27.41 17.63 -1.22
CA LEU A 11 26.73 18.67 -0.47
C LEU A 11 25.23 18.39 -0.28
N LEU A 12 24.54 17.90 -1.32
CA LEU A 12 23.14 17.50 -1.24
C LEU A 12 22.97 16.35 -0.25
N LYS A 13 23.83 15.34 -0.33
CA LYS A 13 23.84 14.19 0.58
C LYS A 13 24.03 14.65 2.03
N THR A 14 25.05 15.45 2.33
CA THR A 14 25.33 15.94 3.68
C THR A 14 24.18 16.82 4.21
N LEU A 15 23.57 17.64 3.36
CA LEU A 15 22.41 18.46 3.74
C LEU A 15 21.24 17.59 4.15
N ILE A 16 20.92 16.57 3.35
CA ILE A 16 19.79 15.67 3.61
C ILE A 16 20.04 14.82 4.87
N GLU A 17 21.23 14.23 5.01
CA GLU A 17 21.60 13.47 6.22
C GLU A 17 21.49 14.34 7.49
N ARG A 18 21.94 15.60 7.42
CA ARG A 18 21.83 16.54 8.54
C ARG A 18 20.38 16.91 8.85
N TYR A 19 19.57 17.12 7.81
CA TYR A 19 18.17 17.47 7.98
C TYR A 19 17.34 16.30 8.51
N ILE A 20 17.64 15.05 8.10
CA ILE A 20 17.06 13.83 8.67
C ILE A 20 17.35 13.76 10.18
N ALA A 21 18.59 14.01 10.59
CA ALA A 21 19.02 13.92 11.98
C ALA A 21 18.40 15.00 12.90
N ASP A 22 18.36 16.25 12.45
CA ASP A 22 18.06 17.39 13.33
C ASP A 22 16.71 18.08 13.04
N GLY A 23 16.17 17.90 11.83
CA GLY A 23 14.99 18.63 11.34
C GLY A 23 15.20 20.13 11.12
N GLN A 24 16.43 20.64 11.29
CA GLN A 24 16.73 22.08 11.22
C GLN A 24 17.27 22.49 9.84
N PRO A 25 16.87 23.67 9.31
CA PRO A 25 17.41 24.20 8.06
C PRO A 25 18.95 24.31 8.11
N VAL A 26 19.63 23.80 7.08
CA VAL A 26 21.08 23.65 7.08
C VAL A 26 21.75 24.84 6.40
N GLY A 27 22.65 25.52 7.11
CA GLY A 27 23.42 26.65 6.59
C GLY A 27 24.72 26.25 5.91
N SER A 28 25.21 27.10 4.99
CA SER A 28 26.45 26.87 4.23
C SER A 28 27.71 26.73 5.09
N ARG A 29 27.79 27.43 6.24
CA ARG A 29 28.90 27.26 7.21
C ARG A 29 28.93 25.87 7.83
N THR A 30 27.76 25.33 8.16
CA THR A 30 27.63 23.99 8.74
C THR A 30 28.02 22.93 7.71
N LEU A 31 27.52 23.06 6.48
CA LEU A 31 27.87 22.16 5.38
C LEU A 31 29.36 22.17 5.04
N ALA A 32 29.98 23.36 4.98
CA ALA A 32 31.41 23.46 4.70
C ALA A 32 32.28 22.69 5.72
N ARG A 33 31.87 22.65 7.00
CA ARG A 33 32.60 21.92 8.04
C ARG A 33 32.37 20.41 8.01
N GLN A 34 31.16 19.97 7.63
CA GLN A 34 30.75 18.56 7.74
C GLN A 34 30.92 17.77 6.45
N ALA A 35 30.87 18.42 5.29
CA ALA A 35 30.97 17.75 3.99
C ALA A 35 32.37 17.15 3.72
N GLY A 36 33.38 17.47 4.55
CA GLY A 36 34.75 17.03 4.34
C GLY A 36 35.39 17.61 3.07
N LEU A 37 34.81 18.68 2.53
CA LEU A 37 35.29 19.38 1.34
C LEU A 37 36.11 20.59 1.76
N GLU A 38 37.27 20.82 1.14
CA GLU A 38 38.08 22.04 1.31
C GLU A 38 37.44 23.24 0.59
N LEU A 39 36.23 23.60 0.98
CA LEU A 39 35.45 24.68 0.36
C LEU A 39 35.16 25.81 1.33
N SER A 40 35.27 27.03 0.83
CA SER A 40 34.85 28.20 1.60
C SER A 40 33.32 28.22 1.75
N PRO A 41 32.76 28.81 2.83
CA PRO A 41 31.33 29.01 2.97
C PRO A 41 30.69 29.80 1.81
N ALA A 42 31.45 30.65 1.12
CA ALA A 42 30.98 31.37 -0.06
C ALA A 42 30.78 30.42 -1.25
N THR A 43 31.73 29.51 -1.49
CA THR A 43 31.62 28.49 -2.54
C THR A 43 30.45 27.54 -2.27
N VAL A 44 30.25 27.12 -1.02
CA VAL A 44 29.09 26.29 -0.64
C VAL A 44 27.77 27.01 -0.88
N ARG A 45 27.68 28.33 -0.62
CA ARG A 45 26.46 29.10 -0.94
C ARG A 45 26.14 29.09 -2.43
N ASN A 46 27.14 29.21 -3.30
CA ASN A 46 26.93 29.16 -4.75
C ASN A 46 26.38 27.79 -5.18
N VAL A 47 26.96 26.70 -4.68
CA VAL A 47 26.45 25.35 -5.00
C VAL A 47 25.05 25.13 -4.44
N MET A 48 24.75 25.66 -3.25
CA MET A 48 23.39 25.61 -2.69
C MET A 48 22.39 26.42 -3.54
N ALA A 49 22.79 27.56 -4.10
CA ALA A 49 21.95 28.32 -5.03
C ALA A 49 21.67 27.53 -6.31
N ASP A 50 22.67 26.80 -6.83
CA ASP A 50 22.47 25.90 -7.98
C ASP A 50 21.50 24.76 -7.64
N LEU A 51 21.67 24.10 -6.48
CA LEU A 51 20.78 23.04 -6.01
C LEU A 51 19.34 23.55 -5.79
N GLU A 52 19.18 24.78 -5.32
CA GLU A 52 17.89 25.44 -5.17
C GLU A 52 17.26 25.78 -6.53
N GLY A 53 18.05 26.28 -7.48
CA GLY A 53 17.61 26.49 -8.87
C GLY A 53 17.19 25.19 -9.57
N LEU A 54 17.77 24.05 -9.19
CA LEU A 54 17.36 22.72 -9.63
C LEU A 54 16.10 22.20 -8.91
N GLY A 55 15.62 22.89 -7.88
CA GLY A 55 14.48 22.51 -7.07
C GLY A 55 14.73 21.33 -6.13
N LEU A 56 15.99 21.02 -5.80
CA LEU A 56 16.38 19.91 -4.92
C LEU A 56 16.38 20.33 -3.44
N ILE A 57 16.61 21.61 -3.19
CA ILE A 57 16.54 22.21 -1.86
C ILE A 57 15.78 23.54 -1.94
N ALA A 58 15.27 24.01 -0.82
CA ALA A 58 14.54 25.28 -0.74
C ALA A 58 14.86 26.03 0.55
N ALA A 59 14.72 27.36 0.52
CA ALA A 59 14.71 28.18 1.73
C ALA A 59 13.30 28.18 2.36
N PRO A 60 13.11 27.73 3.62
CA PRO A 60 11.82 27.85 4.28
C PRO A 60 11.48 29.32 4.58
N HIS A 61 12.51 30.14 4.84
CA HIS A 61 12.45 31.60 4.97
C HIS A 61 13.70 32.24 4.37
N THR A 62 13.62 33.53 4.02
CA THR A 62 14.67 34.27 3.31
C THR A 62 16.03 34.28 4.01
N SER A 63 16.06 34.21 5.34
CA SER A 63 17.30 34.17 6.16
C SER A 63 17.62 32.80 6.76
N ALA A 64 16.74 31.82 6.58
CA ALA A 64 16.96 30.46 7.07
C ALA A 64 17.97 29.71 6.17
N GLY A 65 18.50 28.60 6.67
CA GLY A 65 19.30 27.67 5.87
C GLY A 65 18.49 27.06 4.71
N ARG A 66 18.89 25.90 4.23
CA ARG A 66 18.14 25.15 3.21
C ARG A 66 17.60 23.86 3.78
N VAL A 67 16.43 23.47 3.28
CA VAL A 67 15.78 22.18 3.56
C VAL A 67 15.65 21.39 2.27
N PRO A 68 15.68 20.04 2.31
CA PRO A 68 15.42 19.21 1.15
C PRO A 68 13.98 19.40 0.64
N THR A 69 13.80 19.35 -0.68
CA THR A 69 12.46 19.17 -1.27
C THR A 69 12.16 17.68 -1.43
N GLN A 70 10.91 17.31 -1.73
CA GLN A 70 10.55 15.93 -2.10
C GLN A 70 11.43 15.41 -3.26
N ARG A 71 11.71 16.27 -4.25
CA ARG A 71 12.61 15.97 -5.37
C ARG A 71 14.06 15.79 -4.92
N GLY A 72 14.52 16.55 -3.93
CA GLY A 72 15.82 16.36 -3.28
C GLY A 72 15.95 14.99 -2.63
N TYR A 73 14.94 14.57 -1.86
CA TYR A 73 14.88 13.22 -1.29
C TYR A 73 14.87 12.14 -2.36
N ARG A 74 14.09 12.31 -3.44
CA ARG A 74 14.06 11.36 -4.56
C ARG A 74 15.45 11.13 -5.16
N VAL A 75 16.18 12.21 -5.47
CA VAL A 75 17.56 12.09 -5.97
C VAL A 75 18.48 11.42 -4.95
N PHE A 76 18.37 11.79 -3.67
CA PHE A 76 19.17 11.19 -2.61
C PHE A 76 18.95 9.68 -2.49
N ILE A 77 17.71 9.23 -2.47
CA ILE A 77 17.35 7.82 -2.33
C ILE A 77 17.79 7.02 -3.57
N ASP A 78 17.55 7.56 -4.77
CA ASP A 78 17.80 6.83 -6.01
C ASP A 78 19.30 6.75 -6.36
N THR A 79 20.13 7.71 -5.90
CA THR A 79 21.52 7.84 -6.38
C THR A 79 22.60 7.97 -5.30
N LEU A 80 22.29 8.52 -4.13
CA LEU A 80 23.29 8.91 -3.12
C LEU A 80 23.26 8.04 -1.86
N LEU A 81 22.11 7.44 -1.57
CA LEU A 81 21.88 6.63 -0.39
C LEU A 81 22.63 5.31 -0.48
N LYS A 82 23.47 5.05 0.51
CA LYS A 82 24.12 3.75 0.70
C LYS A 82 23.41 3.02 1.82
N VAL A 83 22.56 2.07 1.44
CA VAL A 83 21.82 1.23 2.39
C VAL A 83 22.82 0.38 3.18
N ARG A 84 22.76 0.45 4.51
CA ARG A 84 23.58 -0.38 5.39
C ARG A 84 22.78 -1.62 5.78
N PRO A 85 23.41 -2.81 5.84
CA PRO A 85 22.73 -3.98 6.39
C PRO A 85 22.42 -3.75 7.87
N LEU A 86 21.28 -4.27 8.33
CA LEU A 86 20.93 -4.26 9.76
C LEU A 86 21.95 -5.01 10.59
N ASP A 87 22.09 -4.62 11.86
CA ASP A 87 22.93 -5.39 12.78
C ASP A 87 22.33 -6.79 12.98
N SER A 88 23.24 -7.75 13.18
CA SER A 88 22.93 -9.13 13.53
C SER A 88 21.98 -9.24 14.73
N ALA A 89 22.05 -8.31 15.70
CA ALA A 89 21.15 -8.30 16.85
C ALA A 89 19.71 -7.96 16.47
N GLU A 90 19.52 -6.95 15.62
CA GLU A 90 18.22 -6.56 15.09
C GLU A 90 17.64 -7.69 14.24
N VAL A 91 18.42 -8.24 13.30
CA VAL A 91 17.97 -9.38 12.48
C VAL A 91 17.58 -10.58 13.35
N ARG A 92 18.31 -10.86 14.45
CA ARG A 92 17.94 -11.91 15.41
C ARG A 92 16.61 -11.60 16.11
N LYS A 93 16.39 -10.35 16.51
CA LYS A 93 15.12 -9.90 17.10
C LYS A 93 13.96 -10.10 16.13
N LEU A 94 14.09 -9.59 14.89
CA LEU A 94 13.09 -9.77 13.83
C LEU A 94 12.79 -11.26 13.58
N LYS A 95 13.84 -12.10 13.50
CA LYS A 95 13.68 -13.55 13.32
C LYS A 95 12.99 -14.20 14.49
N HIS A 96 13.26 -13.79 15.72
CA HIS A 96 12.68 -14.42 16.90
C HIS A 96 11.18 -14.15 17.00
N GLU A 97 10.76 -12.91 16.76
CA GLU A 97 9.36 -12.50 16.84
C GLU A 97 8.50 -13.08 15.70
N LEU A 98 9.10 -13.33 14.52
CA LEU A 98 8.43 -13.99 13.38
C LEU A 98 8.60 -15.52 13.36
N ARG A 99 9.28 -16.12 14.34
CA ARG A 99 9.45 -17.57 14.45
C ARG A 99 8.42 -18.14 15.40
N SER A 100 7.33 -18.68 14.86
CA SER A 100 6.41 -19.59 15.57
C SER A 100 5.44 -20.26 14.58
N ASN A 101 4.94 -21.45 14.90
CA ASN A 101 3.76 -22.07 14.26
C ASN A 101 2.49 -21.29 14.62
N GLN A 102 2.48 -20.01 14.27
CA GLN A 102 1.39 -19.09 14.55
C GLN A 102 0.40 -19.08 13.40
N ASP A 103 -0.85 -18.77 13.74
CA ASP A 103 -1.88 -18.41 12.78
C ASP A 103 -1.34 -17.30 11.85
N PRO A 104 -1.48 -17.40 10.51
CA PRO A 104 -1.10 -16.34 9.57
C PRO A 104 -1.51 -14.94 10.01
N LYS A 105 -2.68 -14.80 10.64
CA LYS A 105 -3.16 -13.51 11.16
C LYS A 105 -2.23 -12.94 12.24
N GLN A 106 -1.75 -13.77 13.16
CA GLN A 106 -0.82 -13.35 14.22
C GLN A 106 0.54 -12.96 13.66
N LEU A 107 1.02 -13.64 12.60
CA LEU A 107 2.26 -13.26 11.92
C LEU A 107 2.16 -11.88 11.25
N ILE A 108 1.01 -11.57 10.68
CA ILE A 108 0.72 -10.26 10.09
C ILE A 108 0.73 -9.16 11.18
N GLU A 109 0.05 -9.40 12.30
CA GLU A 109 0.04 -8.47 13.44
C GLU A 109 1.44 -8.30 14.06
N ALA A 110 2.21 -9.39 14.21
CA ALA A 110 3.59 -9.34 14.67
C ALA A 110 4.47 -8.52 13.72
N ALA A 111 4.30 -8.69 12.40
CA ALA A 111 5.06 -7.92 11.42
C ALA A 111 4.78 -6.41 11.50
N SER A 112 3.52 -5.98 11.65
CA SER A 112 3.22 -4.55 11.81
C SER A 112 3.83 -3.96 13.08
N HIS A 113 3.79 -4.71 14.19
CA HIS A 113 4.42 -4.32 15.45
C HIS A 113 5.94 -4.23 15.34
N ILE A 114 6.61 -5.22 14.74
CA ILE A 114 8.06 -5.22 14.51
C ILE A 114 8.49 -4.00 13.71
N LEU A 115 7.80 -3.73 12.61
CA LEU A 115 8.08 -2.57 11.75
C LEU A 115 8.03 -1.29 12.58
N SER A 116 6.93 -1.09 13.31
CA SER A 116 6.76 0.06 14.21
C SER A 116 7.87 0.15 15.26
N ASP A 117 8.18 -0.95 15.94
CA ASP A 117 9.11 -0.97 17.07
C ASP A 117 10.55 -0.70 16.66
N VAL A 118 10.97 -1.23 15.51
CA VAL A 118 12.34 -1.10 15.00
C VAL A 118 12.52 0.22 14.25
N SER A 119 11.51 0.69 13.51
CA SER A 119 11.61 1.95 12.77
C SER A 119 11.20 3.18 13.58
N LYS A 120 10.46 3.00 14.68
CA LYS A 120 9.76 4.09 15.42
C LYS A 120 8.82 4.90 14.53
N LEU A 121 8.14 4.22 13.61
CA LEU A 121 7.16 4.80 12.69
C LEU A 121 5.85 4.01 12.77
N ALA A 122 4.85 4.35 11.95
CA ALA A 122 3.67 3.51 11.81
C ALA A 122 3.99 2.32 10.90
N GLY A 123 3.91 1.10 11.43
CA GLY A 123 4.03 -0.15 10.68
C GLY A 123 2.68 -0.54 10.08
N ILE A 124 2.69 -0.94 8.81
CA ILE A 124 1.49 -1.32 8.06
C ILE A 124 1.70 -2.68 7.39
N VAL A 125 0.69 -3.54 7.46
CA VAL A 125 0.67 -4.81 6.72
C VAL A 125 -0.70 -4.95 6.09
N MET A 126 -0.73 -5.09 4.78
CA MET A 126 -1.94 -5.33 4.00
C MET A 126 -2.02 -6.78 3.59
N VAL A 127 -3.20 -7.35 3.74
CA VAL A 127 -3.64 -8.56 3.04
C VAL A 127 -4.75 -8.11 2.09
N PRO A 128 -4.55 -8.07 0.77
CA PRO A 128 -5.64 -7.85 -0.15
C PRO A 128 -6.70 -8.92 0.10
N ARG A 129 -7.94 -8.50 0.33
CA ARG A 129 -9.06 -9.39 0.06
C ARG A 129 -8.98 -9.72 -1.42
N ARG A 130 -8.99 -11.00 -1.76
CA ARG A 130 -9.08 -11.43 -3.16
C ARG A 130 -10.50 -11.15 -3.68
N GLU A 131 -10.92 -9.89 -3.66
CA GLU A 131 -12.14 -9.42 -4.30
C GLU A 131 -12.00 -9.50 -5.82
N GLU A 132 -10.77 -9.36 -6.35
CA GLU A 132 -10.48 -9.41 -7.79
C GLU A 132 -10.53 -10.82 -8.42
N GLN A 133 -10.74 -11.89 -7.64
CA GLN A 133 -10.78 -13.27 -8.16
C GLN A 133 -12.08 -14.01 -7.90
N VAL A 134 -13.08 -13.34 -7.33
CA VAL A 134 -14.41 -13.93 -7.22
C VAL A 134 -15.07 -13.78 -8.59
N SER A 135 -14.97 -14.80 -9.43
CA SER A 135 -15.65 -14.80 -10.72
C SER A 135 -17.09 -15.27 -10.58
N PHE A 136 -17.97 -14.64 -11.34
CA PHE A 136 -19.39 -14.97 -11.40
C PHE A 136 -19.57 -16.43 -11.82
N ARG A 137 -20.30 -17.24 -11.04
CA ARG A 137 -20.65 -18.61 -11.46
C ARG A 137 -22.10 -18.70 -11.89
N HIS A 138 -23.02 -18.23 -11.05
CA HIS A 138 -24.45 -18.39 -11.29
C HIS A 138 -25.27 -17.37 -10.51
N ILE A 139 -26.39 -16.93 -11.06
CA ILE A 139 -27.41 -16.17 -10.33
C ILE A 139 -28.79 -16.76 -10.57
N ASP A 140 -29.62 -16.71 -9.54
CA ASP A 140 -31.02 -17.09 -9.60
C ASP A 140 -31.91 -16.09 -8.86
N PHE A 141 -33.18 -16.01 -9.29
CA PHE A 141 -34.16 -15.07 -8.76
C PHE A 141 -35.44 -15.81 -8.36
N LEU A 142 -35.84 -15.68 -7.11
CA LEU A 142 -37.06 -16.27 -6.58
C LEU A 142 -38.02 -15.18 -6.08
N GLY A 143 -39.19 -15.08 -6.71
CA GLY A 143 -40.25 -14.19 -6.25
C GLY A 143 -40.85 -14.68 -4.92
N LEU A 144 -40.94 -13.80 -3.93
CA LEU A 144 -41.52 -14.10 -2.61
C LEU A 144 -42.87 -13.40 -2.37
N GLY A 145 -43.43 -12.74 -3.39
CA GLY A 145 -44.66 -11.95 -3.32
C GLY A 145 -44.47 -10.58 -2.65
N ALA A 146 -45.47 -9.70 -2.77
CA ALA A 146 -45.45 -8.37 -2.16
C ALA A 146 -44.22 -7.53 -2.55
N ARG A 147 -43.86 -7.57 -3.84
CA ARG A 147 -42.70 -6.87 -4.42
C ARG A 147 -41.37 -7.25 -3.74
N ARG A 148 -41.21 -8.51 -3.36
CA ARG A 148 -39.97 -9.05 -2.83
C ARG A 148 -39.43 -10.14 -3.73
N VAL A 149 -38.12 -10.09 -3.97
CA VAL A 149 -37.39 -11.10 -4.73
C VAL A 149 -36.18 -11.53 -3.90
N LEU A 150 -36.02 -12.83 -3.70
CA LEU A 150 -34.79 -13.42 -3.17
C LEU A 150 -33.83 -13.66 -4.33
N VAL A 151 -32.61 -13.18 -4.18
CA VAL A 151 -31.55 -13.34 -5.15
C VAL A 151 -30.48 -14.22 -4.57
N ILE A 152 -30.08 -15.21 -5.36
CA ILE A 152 -29.14 -16.23 -4.99
C ILE A 152 -27.96 -16.09 -5.96
N LEU A 153 -26.84 -15.58 -5.49
CA LEU A 153 -25.61 -15.46 -6.26
C LEU A 153 -24.63 -16.55 -5.81
N VAL A 154 -24.11 -17.31 -6.76
CA VAL A 154 -23.07 -18.31 -6.55
C VAL A 154 -21.81 -17.85 -7.26
N THR A 155 -20.69 -17.95 -6.56
CA THR A 155 -19.36 -17.59 -7.04
C THR A 155 -18.55 -18.84 -7.39
N HIS A 156 -17.48 -18.70 -8.16
CA HIS A 156 -16.64 -19.85 -8.56
C HIS A 156 -15.89 -20.49 -7.39
N ASP A 157 -15.61 -19.73 -6.33
CA ASP A 157 -15.05 -20.25 -5.07
C ASP A 157 -16.11 -20.96 -4.19
N GLY A 158 -17.35 -21.08 -4.68
CA GLY A 158 -18.41 -21.89 -4.07
C GLY A 158 -19.19 -21.19 -2.97
N GLN A 159 -18.96 -19.88 -2.76
CA GLN A 159 -19.78 -19.10 -1.85
C GLN A 159 -21.17 -18.85 -2.45
N VAL A 160 -22.17 -18.83 -1.57
CA VAL A 160 -23.57 -18.57 -1.94
C VAL A 160 -24.03 -17.34 -1.15
N HIS A 161 -24.39 -16.28 -1.87
CA HIS A 161 -24.91 -15.05 -1.31
C HIS A 161 -26.42 -14.97 -1.54
N ASN A 162 -27.17 -14.88 -0.45
CA ASN A 162 -28.63 -14.77 -0.47
C ASN A 162 -29.05 -13.36 -0.07
N ARG A 163 -29.79 -12.66 -0.94
CA ARG A 163 -30.26 -11.30 -0.65
C ARG A 163 -31.73 -11.12 -0.97
N LEU A 164 -32.47 -10.59 -0.01
CA LEU A 164 -33.85 -10.17 -0.23
C LEU A 164 -33.87 -8.73 -0.75
N ILE A 165 -34.47 -8.50 -1.90
CA ILE A 165 -34.69 -7.15 -2.44
C ILE A 165 -36.16 -6.79 -2.51
N SER A 166 -36.41 -5.49 -2.35
CA SER A 166 -37.72 -4.87 -2.58
C SER A 166 -37.74 -4.27 -3.97
N THR A 167 -38.81 -4.52 -4.72
CA THR A 167 -39.00 -4.05 -6.09
C THR A 167 -40.10 -2.97 -6.16
N ASP A 168 -40.08 -2.17 -7.23
CA ASP A 168 -41.08 -1.13 -7.52
C ASP A 168 -42.44 -1.73 -7.94
N ARG A 169 -42.41 -2.89 -8.60
CA ARG A 169 -43.57 -3.70 -9.00
C ARG A 169 -43.37 -5.18 -8.71
N GLU A 170 -44.42 -5.97 -8.87
CA GLU A 170 -44.31 -7.43 -8.88
C GLU A 170 -43.81 -7.90 -10.25
N TYR A 171 -42.89 -8.88 -10.22
CA TYR A 171 -42.36 -9.54 -11.41
C TYR A 171 -42.94 -10.96 -11.48
N SER A 172 -43.28 -11.38 -12.69
CA SER A 172 -43.70 -12.75 -12.98
C SER A 172 -42.50 -13.70 -12.89
N ALA A 173 -42.78 -14.98 -12.64
CA ALA A 173 -41.74 -16.01 -12.64
C ALA A 173 -41.00 -16.09 -13.99
N ALA A 174 -41.70 -15.86 -15.11
CA ALA A 174 -41.10 -15.84 -16.44
C ALA A 174 -40.07 -14.71 -16.62
N GLU A 175 -40.38 -13.50 -16.14
CA GLU A 175 -39.46 -12.36 -16.19
C GLU A 175 -38.19 -12.62 -15.36
N LEU A 176 -38.34 -13.20 -14.17
CA LEU A 176 -37.23 -13.54 -13.28
C LEU A 176 -36.31 -14.62 -13.87
N VAL A 177 -36.89 -15.67 -14.44
CA VAL A 177 -36.14 -16.74 -15.14
C VAL A 177 -35.40 -16.19 -16.36
N GLN A 178 -36.06 -15.32 -17.14
CA GLN A 178 -35.44 -14.72 -18.31
C GLN A 178 -34.24 -13.85 -17.92
N ALA A 179 -34.35 -13.10 -16.82
CA ALA A 179 -33.23 -12.34 -16.29
C ALA A 179 -32.08 -13.25 -15.82
N ALA A 180 -32.35 -14.29 -15.03
CA ALA A 180 -31.33 -15.25 -14.59
C ALA A 180 -30.57 -15.84 -15.78
N ASN A 181 -31.30 -16.30 -16.80
CA ASN A 181 -30.70 -16.89 -18.00
C ASN A 181 -29.79 -15.91 -18.75
N TYR A 182 -30.19 -14.64 -18.85
CA TYR A 182 -29.37 -13.61 -19.47
C TYR A 182 -28.06 -13.39 -18.71
N PHE A 183 -28.12 -13.26 -17.38
CA PHE A 183 -26.94 -13.06 -16.54
C PHE A 183 -25.99 -14.25 -16.63
N ASN A 184 -26.54 -15.46 -16.53
CA ASN A 184 -25.78 -16.70 -16.60
C ASN A 184 -25.15 -16.93 -17.98
N ALA A 185 -25.78 -16.50 -19.06
CA ALA A 185 -25.21 -16.63 -20.40
C ALA A 185 -24.13 -15.58 -20.70
N THR A 186 -24.29 -14.35 -20.20
CA THR A 186 -23.44 -13.21 -20.58
C THR A 186 -22.21 -13.07 -19.68
N TYR A 187 -22.37 -13.38 -18.38
CA TYR A 187 -21.37 -13.02 -17.37
C TYR A 187 -20.72 -14.22 -16.68
N ALA A 188 -21.09 -15.45 -17.03
CA ALA A 188 -20.41 -16.67 -16.54
C ALA A 188 -18.90 -16.61 -16.75
N GLY A 189 -18.15 -16.75 -15.64
CA GLY A 189 -16.68 -16.74 -15.66
C GLY A 189 -16.04 -15.37 -15.79
N VAL A 190 -16.82 -14.29 -15.93
CA VAL A 190 -16.31 -12.92 -15.90
C VAL A 190 -16.06 -12.51 -14.45
N ASP A 191 -14.99 -11.76 -14.21
CA ASP A 191 -14.75 -11.16 -12.90
C ASP A 191 -15.86 -10.14 -12.56
N MET A 192 -16.24 -10.07 -11.30
CA MET A 192 -17.45 -9.32 -10.92
C MET A 192 -17.30 -7.81 -11.13
N THR A 193 -16.08 -7.29 -11.18
CA THR A 193 -15.78 -5.90 -11.56
C THR A 193 -16.07 -5.65 -13.04
N GLY A 194 -15.68 -6.59 -13.90
CA GLY A 194 -15.94 -6.62 -15.33
C GLY A 194 -17.41 -6.83 -15.63
N VAL A 195 -18.13 -7.64 -14.83
CA VAL A 195 -19.58 -7.76 -14.90
C VAL A 195 -20.24 -6.40 -14.66
N ALA A 196 -19.87 -5.70 -13.59
CA ALA A 196 -20.42 -4.37 -13.29
C ALA A 196 -20.13 -3.34 -14.39
N GLN A 197 -18.91 -3.34 -14.96
CA GLN A 197 -18.53 -2.41 -16.03
C GLN A 197 -19.23 -2.72 -17.36
N ALA A 198 -19.32 -4.00 -17.73
CA ALA A 198 -20.01 -4.45 -18.95
C ALA A 198 -21.50 -4.12 -18.90
N LEU A 199 -22.15 -4.36 -17.74
CA LEU A 199 -23.56 -4.07 -17.54
C LEU A 199 -23.90 -2.59 -17.71
N VAL A 200 -23.05 -1.66 -17.26
CA VAL A 200 -23.26 -0.22 -17.47
C VAL A 200 -23.26 0.14 -18.96
N GLY A 201 -22.43 -0.55 -19.76
CA GLY A 201 -22.42 -0.40 -21.23
C GLY A 201 -23.64 -1.05 -21.91
N ASP A 202 -23.97 -2.28 -21.52
CA ASP A 202 -25.04 -3.09 -22.12
C ASP A 202 -26.44 -2.52 -21.85
N MET A 203 -26.60 -1.76 -20.76
CA MET A 203 -27.84 -1.07 -20.40
C MET A 203 -28.33 -0.09 -21.47
N GLN A 204 -27.48 0.38 -22.38
CA GLN A 204 -27.89 1.27 -23.47
C GLN A 204 -28.53 0.53 -24.67
N GLN A 205 -28.38 -0.81 -24.75
CA GLN A 205 -28.84 -1.61 -25.89
C GLN A 205 -30.00 -2.57 -25.57
N ALA A 206 -30.37 -2.75 -24.30
CA ALA A 206 -31.47 -3.62 -23.89
C ALA A 206 -32.85 -2.93 -23.96
N SER A 207 -33.93 -3.72 -24.09
CA SER A 207 -35.33 -3.23 -23.97
C SER A 207 -35.60 -2.64 -22.58
N GLU A 208 -36.49 -1.65 -22.45
CA GLU A 208 -36.78 -0.92 -21.20
C GLU A 208 -37.12 -1.84 -20.01
N ASP A 209 -37.80 -2.96 -20.27
CA ASP A 209 -38.16 -3.97 -19.26
C ASP A 209 -36.94 -4.76 -18.78
N MET A 210 -36.03 -5.11 -19.69
CA MET A 210 -34.79 -5.82 -19.39
C MET A 210 -33.79 -4.93 -18.65
N GLN A 211 -33.69 -3.65 -19.05
CA GLN A 211 -32.84 -2.65 -18.40
C GLN A 211 -33.16 -2.49 -16.91
N ARG A 212 -34.43 -2.66 -16.51
CA ARG A 212 -34.85 -2.44 -15.13
C ARG A 212 -34.44 -3.58 -14.19
N ILE A 213 -34.60 -4.83 -14.64
CA ILE A 213 -34.13 -6.00 -13.89
C ILE A 213 -32.60 -6.05 -13.87
N MET A 214 -31.96 -5.66 -14.99
CA MET A 214 -30.51 -5.48 -15.06
C MET A 214 -30.00 -4.49 -14.01
N ARG A 215 -30.62 -3.31 -13.88
CA ARG A 215 -30.25 -2.31 -12.86
C ARG A 215 -30.30 -2.86 -11.44
N LEU A 216 -31.35 -3.61 -11.10
CA LEU A 216 -31.53 -4.18 -9.76
C LEU A 216 -30.51 -5.30 -9.47
N ALA A 217 -30.24 -6.16 -10.45
CA ALA A 217 -29.23 -7.21 -10.33
C ALA A 217 -27.79 -6.65 -10.28
N VAL A 218 -27.51 -5.55 -10.99
CA VAL A 218 -26.27 -4.77 -10.90
C VAL A 218 -26.10 -4.15 -9.52
N GLU A 219 -27.15 -3.49 -9.03
CA GLU A 219 -27.13 -2.87 -7.71
C GLU A 219 -26.91 -3.92 -6.61
N MET A 220 -27.47 -5.13 -6.77
CA MET A 220 -27.20 -6.26 -5.88
C MET A 220 -25.83 -6.88 -6.04
N ALA A 221 -25.30 -7.01 -7.26
CA ALA A 221 -23.91 -7.42 -7.44
C ALA A 221 -23.03 -6.42 -6.67
N HIS A 222 -23.19 -5.12 -6.93
CA HIS A 222 -22.48 -4.06 -6.20
C HIS A 222 -22.66 -4.12 -4.68
N GLN A 223 -23.84 -4.48 -4.18
CA GLN A 223 -24.11 -4.59 -2.75
C GLN A 223 -23.67 -5.94 -2.15
N ALA A 224 -23.57 -7.03 -2.93
CA ALA A 224 -23.01 -8.31 -2.52
C ALA A 224 -21.48 -8.24 -2.42
N PHE A 225 -20.83 -7.41 -3.26
CA PHE A 225 -19.41 -7.02 -3.15
C PHE A 225 -19.18 -5.81 -2.24
N GLN A 226 -20.22 -5.23 -1.65
CA GLN A 226 -20.08 -4.49 -0.40
C GLN A 226 -20.37 -5.49 0.70
N PRO A 227 -19.39 -6.32 1.11
CA PRO A 227 -19.61 -7.15 2.27
C PRO A 227 -20.11 -6.23 3.37
N GLU A 228 -21.22 -6.61 4.01
CA GLU A 228 -21.46 -6.22 5.39
C GLU A 228 -20.10 -6.28 6.07
N ARG A 229 -19.65 -5.14 6.59
CA ARG A 229 -18.30 -4.88 7.10
C ARG A 229 -17.90 -5.90 8.17
N GLU A 230 -17.65 -7.14 7.79
CA GLU A 230 -17.15 -8.20 8.64
C GLU A 230 -15.66 -7.92 8.80
N LYS A 231 -15.38 -7.16 9.85
CA LYS A 231 -14.33 -7.28 10.89
C LYS A 231 -13.00 -8.01 10.60
N GLY A 232 -12.60 -8.19 9.35
CA GLY A 232 -11.21 -8.46 8.97
C GLY A 232 -10.59 -7.16 8.50
N ASP A 233 -9.61 -6.66 9.22
CA ASP A 233 -8.87 -5.48 8.78
C ASP A 233 -7.92 -5.88 7.64
N ASP A 234 -8.23 -5.44 6.43
CA ASP A 234 -7.40 -5.66 5.22
C ASP A 234 -6.04 -5.00 5.34
N ILE A 235 -5.93 -4.08 6.30
CA ILE A 235 -4.72 -3.42 6.72
C ILE A 235 -4.65 -3.51 8.24
N VAL A 236 -3.60 -4.15 8.73
CA VAL A 236 -3.16 -4.04 10.12
C VAL A 236 -2.19 -2.88 10.23
N VAL A 237 -2.45 -1.97 11.17
CA VAL A 237 -1.61 -0.82 11.47
C VAL A 237 -1.14 -0.92 12.91
N SER A 238 0.11 -0.55 13.17
CA SER A 238 0.67 -0.48 14.51
C SER A 238 1.58 0.73 14.64
N GLY A 239 1.58 1.37 15.81
CA GLY A 239 2.49 2.49 16.09
C GLY A 239 2.08 3.82 15.46
N GLU A 240 0.79 4.06 15.19
CA GLU A 240 0.31 5.36 14.70
C GLU A 240 0.69 6.50 15.64
N ALA A 241 0.73 6.22 16.94
CA ALA A 241 1.16 7.17 17.97
C ALA A 241 2.60 7.67 17.78
N ASN A 242 3.49 6.86 17.18
CA ASN A 242 4.88 7.27 16.92
C ASN A 242 4.94 8.48 15.96
N LEU A 243 3.94 8.67 15.12
CA LEU A 243 3.87 9.82 14.22
C LEU A 243 3.68 11.14 14.97
N MET A 244 3.13 11.09 16.19
CA MET A 244 2.92 12.27 17.03
C MET A 244 4.22 12.82 17.61
N ASP A 245 5.29 12.01 17.65
CA ASP A 245 6.60 12.41 18.16
C ASP A 245 7.37 13.30 17.16
N PHE A 246 6.89 13.42 15.91
CA PHE A 246 7.51 14.22 14.88
C PHE A 246 6.87 15.62 14.81
N PRO A 247 7.64 16.71 15.05
CA PRO A 247 7.10 18.06 15.05
C PRO A 247 6.41 18.47 13.74
N GLU A 248 6.91 18.01 12.58
CA GLU A 248 6.28 18.31 11.28
C GLU A 248 4.90 17.69 11.12
N LEU A 249 4.64 16.59 11.81
CA LEU A 249 3.34 15.92 11.81
C LEU A 249 2.47 16.37 13.00
N GLY A 250 2.99 17.22 13.90
CA GLY A 250 2.33 17.60 15.14
C GLY A 250 1.14 18.56 15.00
N ASP A 251 0.86 19.10 13.80
CA ASP A 251 -0.38 19.86 13.57
C ASP A 251 -1.59 18.92 13.69
N ILE A 252 -2.54 19.29 14.56
CA ILE A 252 -3.80 18.58 14.76
C ILE A 252 -4.53 18.33 13.44
N ARG A 253 -4.44 19.26 12.47
CA ARG A 253 -5.08 19.09 11.16
C ARG A 253 -4.38 18.04 10.29
N THR A 254 -3.06 17.92 10.40
CA THR A 254 -2.27 16.89 9.70
C THR A 254 -2.51 15.53 10.34
N LEU A 255 -2.42 15.45 11.67
CA LEU A 255 -2.72 14.21 12.42
C LEU A 255 -4.13 13.71 12.11
N ARG A 256 -5.14 14.58 12.17
CA ARG A 256 -6.52 14.18 11.88
C ARG A 256 -6.65 13.62 10.47
N ARG A 257 -6.02 14.25 9.47
CA ARG A 257 -6.01 13.73 8.08
C ARG A 257 -5.32 12.37 7.97
N LEU A 258 -4.20 12.17 8.67
CA LEU A 258 -3.49 10.90 8.71
C LEU A 258 -4.32 9.78 9.36
N PHE A 259 -4.89 10.05 10.54
CA PHE A 259 -5.75 9.09 11.24
C PHE A 259 -7.03 8.80 10.45
N ASP A 260 -7.63 9.81 9.82
CA ASP A 260 -8.78 9.62 8.93
C ASP A 260 -8.39 8.71 7.74
N ALA A 261 -7.18 8.83 7.19
CA ALA A 261 -6.70 7.96 6.13
C ALA A 261 -6.43 6.52 6.61
N PHE A 262 -5.83 6.33 7.79
CA PHE A 262 -5.66 5.01 8.39
C PHE A 262 -7.00 4.36 8.73
N ASN A 263 -7.98 5.13 9.22
CA ASN A 263 -9.32 4.65 9.54
C ASN A 263 -10.16 4.36 8.30
N ALA A 264 -10.07 5.21 7.27
CA ALA A 264 -10.81 5.02 6.02
C ALA A 264 -10.30 3.82 5.22
N LYS A 265 -9.04 3.41 5.43
CA LYS A 265 -8.31 2.26 4.84
C LYS A 265 -8.23 2.24 3.31
N ARG A 266 -9.16 2.85 2.58
CA ARG A 266 -9.25 2.86 1.11
C ARG A 266 -8.02 3.44 0.43
N ASP A 267 -7.58 4.63 0.84
CA ASP A 267 -6.46 5.32 0.21
C ASP A 267 -5.16 4.53 0.36
N LEU A 268 -4.94 3.96 1.54
CA LEU A 268 -3.78 3.13 1.83
C LEU A 268 -3.86 1.78 1.12
N LEU A 269 -5.04 1.14 1.08
CA LEU A 269 -5.28 -0.11 0.35
C LEU A 269 -4.92 0.04 -1.13
N HIS A 270 -5.44 1.06 -1.80
CA HIS A 270 -5.14 1.30 -3.21
C HIS A 270 -3.65 1.57 -3.45
N LEU A 271 -2.97 2.29 -2.55
CA LEU A 271 -1.52 2.50 -2.68
C LEU A 271 -0.74 1.19 -2.55
N LEU A 272 -1.07 0.37 -1.55
CA LEU A 272 -0.38 -0.87 -1.23
C LEU A 272 -0.66 -1.98 -2.25
N ASP A 273 -1.85 -2.02 -2.83
CA ASP A 273 -2.21 -2.95 -3.91
C ASP A 273 -1.36 -2.73 -5.16
N ARG A 274 -1.12 -1.48 -5.55
CA ARG A 274 -0.19 -1.15 -6.66
C ARG A 274 1.22 -1.69 -6.42
N CYS A 275 1.65 -1.79 -5.17
CA CYS A 275 3.00 -2.24 -4.82
C CYS A 275 3.19 -3.75 -5.01
N MET A 276 2.11 -4.54 -4.95
CA MET A 276 2.18 -6.00 -5.10
C MET A 276 2.67 -6.42 -6.48
N ARG A 277 2.42 -5.60 -7.51
CA ARG A 277 2.75 -5.91 -8.91
C ARG A 277 4.23 -5.69 -9.26
N THR A 278 5.03 -5.25 -8.28
CA THR A 278 6.44 -4.90 -8.50
C THR A 278 7.34 -5.56 -7.46
N ALA A 279 8.45 -6.14 -7.90
CA ALA A 279 9.42 -6.72 -6.99
C ALA A 279 10.23 -5.66 -6.24
N GLY A 280 10.61 -5.99 -5.00
CA GLY A 280 11.50 -5.20 -4.17
C GLY A 280 10.82 -4.03 -3.43
N VAL A 281 11.65 -3.20 -2.80
CA VAL A 281 11.18 -2.07 -2.00
C VAL A 281 10.68 -0.94 -2.90
N LYS A 282 9.52 -0.37 -2.57
CA LYS A 282 8.96 0.84 -3.16
C LYS A 282 8.89 1.96 -2.15
N ILE A 283 9.15 3.18 -2.61
CA ILE A 283 9.19 4.36 -1.77
C ILE A 283 8.36 5.44 -2.46
N PHE A 284 7.39 5.99 -1.73
CA PHE A 284 6.59 7.13 -2.15
C PHE A 284 6.88 8.29 -1.21
N ILE A 285 7.26 9.44 -1.76
CA ILE A 285 7.65 10.63 -1.00
C ILE A 285 6.59 11.69 -1.21
N GLY A 286 5.85 12.01 -0.14
CA GLY A 286 4.83 13.05 -0.12
C GLY A 286 3.79 12.87 -1.22
N ALA A 287 3.78 13.82 -2.17
CA ALA A 287 2.79 13.89 -3.23
C ALA A 287 2.86 12.71 -4.22
N GLU A 288 3.99 11.99 -4.29
CA GLU A 288 4.14 10.81 -5.13
C GLU A 288 3.18 9.66 -4.75
N SER A 289 2.68 9.67 -3.52
CA SER A 289 1.65 8.72 -3.08
C SER A 289 0.38 8.82 -3.94
N GLY A 290 0.06 10.03 -4.43
CA GLY A 290 -1.20 10.37 -5.10
C GLY A 290 -2.34 10.71 -4.14
N TYR A 291 -2.10 10.69 -2.82
CA TYR A 291 -3.11 10.91 -1.79
C TYR A 291 -2.77 12.13 -0.95
N LYS A 292 -3.72 13.05 -0.85
CA LYS A 292 -3.55 14.30 -0.09
C LYS A 292 -3.29 14.07 1.40
N ALA A 293 -3.81 12.99 1.97
CA ALA A 293 -3.57 12.64 3.36
C ALA A 293 -2.12 12.20 3.64
N LEU A 294 -1.39 11.77 2.61
CA LEU A 294 -0.01 11.29 2.71
C LEU A 294 1.02 12.30 2.16
N GLU A 295 0.59 13.51 1.81
CA GLU A 295 1.43 14.54 1.17
C GLU A 295 2.62 14.99 2.06
N GLU A 296 2.44 14.92 3.38
CA GLU A 296 3.49 15.23 4.38
C GLU A 296 4.24 13.99 4.87
N CYS A 297 3.87 12.81 4.37
CA CYS A 297 4.44 11.53 4.76
C CYS A 297 5.25 10.90 3.64
N SER A 298 5.99 9.87 3.97
CA SER A 298 6.61 8.96 3.02
C SER A 298 6.25 7.53 3.40
N VAL A 299 6.06 6.71 2.38
CA VAL A 299 5.65 5.32 2.53
C VAL A 299 6.74 4.43 1.92
N VAL A 300 7.29 3.52 2.73
CA VAL A 300 8.26 2.51 2.27
C VAL A 300 7.61 1.15 2.36
N THR A 301 7.50 0.43 1.25
CA THR A 301 6.75 -0.82 1.18
C THR A 301 7.58 -1.92 0.52
N ALA A 302 7.28 -3.16 0.85
CA ALA A 302 7.78 -4.34 0.16
C ALA A 302 6.69 -5.41 0.09
N PRO A 303 6.54 -6.09 -1.06
CA PRO A 303 5.63 -7.22 -1.16
C PRO A 303 6.16 -8.40 -0.33
N TYR A 304 5.25 -9.19 0.23
CA TYR A 304 5.56 -10.47 0.86
C TYR A 304 4.75 -11.60 0.21
N SER A 305 5.28 -12.81 0.29
CA SER A 305 4.78 -13.98 -0.44
C SER A 305 4.54 -15.17 0.46
N ALA A 306 3.57 -16.00 0.10
CA ALA A 306 3.36 -17.32 0.68
C ALA A 306 3.36 -18.33 -0.48
N ASP A 307 4.11 -19.42 -0.33
CA ASP A 307 4.23 -20.48 -1.35
C ASP A 307 4.61 -19.96 -2.74
N GLY A 308 5.48 -18.94 -2.77
CA GLY A 308 5.95 -18.32 -4.01
C GLY A 308 4.95 -17.38 -4.70
N GLN A 309 3.76 -17.15 -4.12
CA GLN A 309 2.77 -16.19 -4.59
C GLN A 309 2.79 -14.93 -3.73
N VAL A 310 2.77 -13.74 -4.34
CA VAL A 310 2.65 -12.48 -3.59
C VAL A 310 1.26 -12.43 -2.96
N VAL A 311 1.20 -12.43 -1.64
CA VAL A 311 -0.06 -12.48 -0.88
C VAL A 311 -0.38 -11.15 -0.22
N GLY A 312 0.53 -10.18 -0.23
CA GLY A 312 0.26 -8.84 0.27
C GLY A 312 1.47 -7.92 0.23
N THR A 313 1.31 -6.76 0.86
CA THR A 313 2.35 -5.73 0.97
C THR A 313 2.49 -5.32 2.42
N LEU A 314 3.71 -5.19 2.91
CA LEU A 314 4.00 -4.55 4.20
C LEU A 314 4.81 -3.28 4.01
N GLY A 315 4.88 -2.43 5.03
CA GLY A 315 5.65 -1.21 4.96
C GLY A 315 5.60 -0.36 6.21
N VAL A 316 6.17 0.83 6.10
CA VAL A 316 6.06 1.87 7.13
C VAL A 316 5.59 3.18 6.52
N VAL A 317 4.86 3.95 7.32
CA VAL A 317 4.50 5.34 7.05
C VAL A 317 5.21 6.21 8.07
N GLY A 318 5.92 7.23 7.59
CA GLY A 318 6.65 8.18 8.44
C GLY A 318 6.75 9.57 7.81
N PRO A 319 7.36 10.55 8.49
CA PRO A 319 7.62 11.86 7.90
C PRO A 319 8.60 11.74 6.73
N THR A 320 8.58 12.72 5.82
CA THR A 320 9.50 12.76 4.67
C THR A 320 10.98 12.75 5.06
N ARG A 321 11.33 13.17 6.28
CA ARG A 321 12.70 13.14 6.81
C ARG A 321 13.07 11.90 7.63
N MET A 322 12.33 10.80 7.51
CA MET A 322 12.68 9.55 8.19
C MET A 322 14.07 9.03 7.78
N SER A 323 14.67 8.17 8.60
CA SER A 323 15.96 7.56 8.31
C SER A 323 15.83 6.46 7.24
N TYR A 324 15.85 6.84 5.96
CA TYR A 324 15.76 5.89 4.84
C TYR A 324 16.86 4.83 4.86
N GLU A 325 18.06 5.17 5.34
CA GLU A 325 19.18 4.22 5.46
C GLU A 325 18.86 3.04 6.39
N HIS A 326 18.03 3.28 7.41
CA HIS A 326 17.60 2.29 8.39
C HIS A 326 16.27 1.63 7.99
N VAL A 327 15.30 2.43 7.56
CA VAL A 327 13.94 1.99 7.25
C VAL A 327 13.90 1.00 6.08
N ILE A 328 14.66 1.24 5.01
CA ILE A 328 14.64 0.38 3.81
C ILE A 328 15.06 -1.07 4.16
N PRO A 329 16.19 -1.32 4.84
CA PRO A 329 16.56 -2.65 5.32
C PRO A 329 15.52 -3.31 6.22
N VAL A 330 14.94 -2.55 7.16
CA VAL A 330 13.92 -3.07 8.08
C VAL A 330 12.73 -3.61 7.31
N VAL A 331 12.20 -2.84 6.36
CA VAL A 331 11.07 -3.23 5.52
C VAL A 331 11.41 -4.45 4.65
N ASP A 332 12.55 -4.43 3.95
CA ASP A 332 12.97 -5.53 3.08
C ASP A 332 13.19 -6.85 3.84
N ILE A 333 13.88 -6.80 4.98
CA ILE A 333 14.16 -7.99 5.78
C ILE A 333 12.88 -8.52 6.43
N THR A 334 12.01 -7.64 6.94
CA THR A 334 10.73 -8.07 7.52
C THR A 334 9.86 -8.76 6.47
N ALA A 335 9.79 -8.23 5.24
CA ALA A 335 9.04 -8.86 4.15
C ALA A 335 9.57 -10.26 3.81
N LYS A 336 10.90 -10.43 3.75
CA LYS A 336 11.53 -11.73 3.51
C LYS A 336 11.27 -12.73 4.65
N LEU A 337 11.33 -12.27 5.90
CA LEU A 337 11.09 -13.12 7.07
C LEU A 337 9.62 -13.52 7.19
N LEU A 338 8.70 -12.58 6.97
CA LEU A 338 7.26 -12.88 6.93
C LEU A 338 6.95 -13.88 5.80
N SER A 339 7.56 -13.69 4.62
CA SER A 339 7.38 -14.61 3.50
C SER A 339 7.84 -16.04 3.84
N ALA A 340 8.99 -16.16 4.50
CA ALA A 340 9.51 -17.45 4.93
C ALA A 340 8.66 -18.09 6.03
N ALA A 341 8.10 -17.30 6.95
CA ALA A 341 7.22 -17.80 8.00
C ALA A 341 5.88 -18.32 7.45
N LEU A 342 5.33 -17.66 6.41
CA LEU A 342 4.05 -18.03 5.80
C LEU A 342 4.13 -19.22 4.84
N SER A 343 5.27 -19.45 4.18
CA SER A 343 5.43 -20.53 3.18
C SER A 343 5.73 -21.91 3.79
N GLY A 344 5.82 -22.01 5.12
CA GLY A 344 6.23 -23.25 5.80
C GLY A 344 7.68 -23.67 5.48
N PRO A 345 8.19 -24.75 6.11
CA PRO A 345 9.50 -25.30 5.75
C PRO A 345 9.45 -25.85 4.32
N GLU A 346 10.36 -25.39 3.46
CA GLU A 346 10.62 -26.00 2.15
C GLU A 346 10.70 -27.53 2.31
N PRO A 347 9.95 -28.35 1.55
CA PRO A 347 10.24 -29.77 1.51
C PRO A 347 11.68 -29.91 1.04
N ALA A 348 12.52 -30.52 1.90
CA ALA A 348 13.91 -30.79 1.60
C ALA A 348 13.97 -31.39 0.20
N ARG A 349 14.62 -30.69 -0.73
CA ARG A 349 14.98 -31.28 -2.02
C ARG A 349 15.89 -32.45 -1.69
N GLU A 350 15.31 -33.65 -1.63
CA GLU A 350 16.06 -34.89 -1.60
C GLU A 350 17.00 -34.85 -2.81
N SER A 351 18.28 -34.74 -2.50
CA SER A 351 19.37 -34.99 -3.42
C SER A 351 19.19 -36.39 -3.98
N LEU A 352 18.58 -36.49 -5.15
CA LEU A 352 18.66 -37.63 -6.04
C LEU A 352 20.09 -37.72 -6.61
N GLU A 353 21.05 -37.98 -5.73
CA GLU A 353 22.38 -38.47 -6.05
C GLU A 353 22.76 -39.53 -5.01
N SER A 354 22.13 -40.70 -5.13
CA SER A 354 22.75 -41.99 -4.83
C SER A 354 21.71 -43.09 -4.97
N ARG A 355 21.58 -43.65 -6.17
CA ARG A 355 21.19 -45.06 -6.33
C ARG A 355 21.43 -45.59 -7.74
N GLY A 356 22.41 -46.49 -7.80
CA GLY A 356 22.64 -47.43 -8.89
C GLY A 356 23.59 -46.87 -9.94
N GLY A 357 24.74 -47.45 -10.23
CA GLY A 357 25.19 -48.81 -9.99
C GLY A 357 26.02 -49.20 -11.20
#